data_AF-A0A959PPA3-F1
#
_entry.id   AF-A0A959PPA3-F1
#
_cell.length_a   1.000
_cell.length_b   1.000
_cell.length_c   1.000
_cell.angle_alpha   90.00
_cell.angle_beta   90.00
_cell.angle_gamma   90.00
#
_symmetry.space_group_name_H-M   'P 1'
#
loop_
_entity.id
_entity.type
_entity.pdbx_description
1 polymer ?
#
loop_
_entity_poly.entity_id
_entity_poly.type
_entity_poly.pdbx_seq_one_letter_code
_entity_poly.pdbx_strand_id
1 'polypeptide(L)'
;MMSISDEYMQEMVASMQAYTAVVLRKGPAYRMPDQYPVVWEHARRNLQLRDSGQLVLVFPINDGTETAGIGIFNVDVEQTRLLMD
;
A
#
# COMPACT_ATOMS: atom_id res chain seq x y z
N MET A 1 -21.32 18.10 -14.06
CA MET A 1 -20.36 17.92 -12.95
C MET A 1 -21.18 17.88 -11.67
N MET A 2 -21.02 16.85 -10.84
CA MET A 2 -21.78 16.76 -9.58
C MET A 2 -21.21 17.81 -8.62
N SER A 3 -22.05 18.68 -8.06
CA SER A 3 -21.64 19.61 -7.01
C SER A 3 -21.57 18.88 -5.68
N ILE A 4 -20.42 18.94 -5.02
CA ILE A 4 -20.22 18.41 -3.67
C ILE A 4 -20.78 19.44 -2.68
N SER A 5 -21.83 19.08 -1.94
CA SER A 5 -22.43 19.97 -0.93
C SER A 5 -21.72 19.83 0.42
N ASP A 6 -21.91 20.82 1.30
CA ASP A 6 -21.34 20.80 2.64
C ASP A 6 -21.91 19.65 3.49
N GLU A 7 -23.19 19.33 3.34
CA GLU A 7 -23.83 18.20 4.03
C GLU A 7 -23.18 16.88 3.60
N TYR A 8 -22.99 16.67 2.30
CA TYR A 8 -22.30 15.48 1.79
C TYR A 8 -20.84 15.43 2.27
N MET A 9 -20.14 16.56 2.32
CA MET A 9 -18.79 16.58 2.88
C MET A 9 -18.75 16.18 4.35
N GLN A 10 -19.69 16.68 5.16
CA GLN A 10 -19.77 16.33 6.58
C GLN A 10 -20.03 14.84 6.79
N GLU A 11 -20.96 14.26 6.02
CA GLU A 11 -21.24 12.82 6.04
C GLU A 11 -20.01 12.00 5.65
N MET A 12 -19.32 12.39 4.57
CA MET A 12 -18.13 11.68 4.10
C MET A 12 -16.97 11.78 5.10
N VAL A 13 -16.68 12.97 5.64
CA VAL A 13 -15.62 13.16 6.63
C VAL A 13 -15.89 12.34 7.89
N ALA A 14 -17.15 12.28 8.35
CA ALA A 14 -17.53 11.45 9.50
C ALA A 14 -17.33 9.95 9.25
N SER A 15 -17.36 9.51 7.98
CA SER A 15 -17.15 8.11 7.58
C SER A 15 -15.68 7.73 7.32
N MET A 16 -14.77 8.71 7.28
CA MET A 16 -13.37 8.44 6.95
C MET A 16 -12.70 7.57 8.00
N GLN A 17 -12.00 6.54 7.54
CA GLN A 17 -11.21 5.65 8.37
C GLN A 17 -9.73 5.99 8.23
N ALA A 18 -8.95 5.64 9.24
CA ALA A 18 -7.50 5.78 9.19
C ALA A 18 -6.92 4.77 8.20
N TYR A 19 -6.08 5.25 7.30
CA TYR A 19 -5.27 4.43 6.39
C TYR A 19 -3.79 4.64 6.72
N THR A 20 -2.98 3.61 6.47
CA THR A 20 -1.54 3.69 6.61
C THR A 20 -0.87 3.63 5.24
N ALA A 21 -0.05 4.64 4.94
CA ALA A 21 0.79 4.65 3.74
C ALA A 21 2.18 4.12 4.08
N VAL A 22 2.60 3.04 3.41
CA VAL A 22 3.95 2.48 3.49
C VAL A 22 4.72 2.90 2.24
N VAL A 23 5.84 3.60 2.45
CA VAL A 23 6.79 3.95 1.40
C VAL A 23 7.99 3.01 1.51
N LEU A 24 8.11 2.09 0.56
CA LEU A 24 9.19 1.11 0.52
C LEU A 24 10.41 1.74 -0.12
N ARG A 25 11.58 1.59 0.51
CA ARG A 25 12.88 1.97 -0.05
C ARG A 25 13.60 0.75 -0.60
N LYS A 26 14.40 0.95 -1.64
CA LYS A 26 15.27 -0.09 -2.21
C LYS A 26 16.29 -0.51 -1.16
N GLY A 27 16.32 -1.80 -0.85
CA GLY A 27 17.34 -2.39 0.02
C GLY A 27 18.58 -2.82 -0.78
N PRO A 28 19.67 -3.22 -0.10
CA PRO A 28 20.91 -3.67 -0.75
C PRO A 28 20.73 -4.84 -1.73
N ALA A 29 19.69 -5.65 -1.54
CA ALA A 29 19.37 -6.81 -2.40
C ALA A 29 18.39 -6.48 -3.54
N TYR A 30 18.01 -5.21 -3.73
CA TYR A 30 17.07 -4.82 -4.78
C TYR A 30 17.68 -5.06 -6.17
N ARG A 31 17.01 -5.84 -7.02
CA ARG A 31 17.47 -6.22 -8.38
C ARG A 31 18.73 -7.08 -8.43
N MET A 32 19.01 -7.84 -7.37
CA MET A 32 20.04 -8.88 -7.42
C MET A 32 19.68 -9.97 -8.45
N PRO A 33 20.70 -10.67 -9.01
CA PRO A 33 20.47 -11.88 -9.79
C PRO A 33 19.56 -12.87 -9.03
N ASP A 34 18.73 -13.61 -9.76
CA ASP A 34 17.82 -14.64 -9.23
C ASP A 34 16.73 -14.17 -8.25
N GLN A 35 16.41 -12.87 -8.19
CA GLN A 35 15.33 -12.36 -7.33
C GLN A 35 13.91 -12.73 -7.79
N TYR A 36 13.73 -13.26 -9.02
CA TYR A 36 12.42 -13.49 -9.62
C TYR A 36 11.47 -14.35 -8.76
N PRO A 37 11.91 -15.47 -8.15
CA PRO A 37 11.05 -16.24 -7.25
C PRO A 37 10.58 -15.42 -6.04
N VAL A 38 11.47 -14.62 -5.45
CA VAL A 38 11.13 -13.77 -4.29
C VAL A 38 10.11 -12.70 -4.68
N VAL A 39 10.29 -12.06 -5.83
CA VAL A 39 9.34 -11.05 -6.34
C VAL A 39 7.96 -11.65 -6.61
N TRP A 40 7.90 -12.89 -7.10
CA TRP A 40 6.63 -13.59 -7.33
C TRP A 40 5.89 -13.91 -6.04
N GLU A 41 6.59 -14.40 -5.01
CA GLU A 41 5.97 -14.66 -3.71
C GLU A 41 5.57 -13.37 -2.99
N HIS A 42 6.36 -12.30 -3.12
CA HIS A 42 5.98 -10.96 -2.68
C HIS A 42 4.68 -10.48 -3.35
N ALA A 43 4.58 -10.62 -4.68
CA ALA A 43 3.37 -10.26 -5.41
C ALA A 43 2.16 -11.10 -4.98
N ARG A 44 2.34 -12.41 -4.75
CA ARG A 44 1.28 -13.29 -4.24
C ARG A 44 0.78 -12.84 -2.86
N ARG A 45 1.69 -12.51 -1.94
CA ARG A 45 1.31 -12.01 -0.61
C ARG A 45 0.56 -10.67 -0.69
N ASN A 46 1.01 -9.75 -1.55
CA ASN A 46 0.28 -8.51 -1.78
C ASN A 46 -1.15 -8.78 -2.28
N LEU A 47 -1.34 -9.70 -3.23
CA LEU A 47 -2.67 -10.04 -3.74
C LEU A 47 -3.56 -10.67 -2.66
N GLN A 48 -3.01 -11.50 -1.77
CA GLN A 48 -3.74 -12.05 -0.62
C GLN A 48 -4.20 -10.95 0.35
N LEU A 49 -3.33 -9.96 0.64
CA LEU A 49 -3.70 -8.82 1.49
C LEU A 49 -4.71 -7.88 0.82
N ARG A 50 -4.70 -7.80 -0.52
CA ARG A 50 -5.73 -7.08 -1.27
C ARG A 50 -7.08 -7.78 -1.18
N ASP A 51 -7.09 -9.10 -1.33
CA ASP A 51 -8.31 -9.92 -1.24
C ASP A 51 -8.94 -9.86 0.16
N SER A 52 -8.11 -9.83 1.22
CA SER A 52 -8.59 -9.64 2.60
C SER A 52 -9.05 -8.22 2.93
N GLY A 53 -8.90 -7.25 2.01
CA GLY A 53 -9.24 -5.85 2.22
C GLY A 53 -8.26 -5.06 3.10
N GLN A 54 -7.15 -5.68 3.52
CA GLN A 54 -6.13 -5.03 4.36
C GLN A 54 -5.20 -4.13 3.55
N LEU A 55 -4.95 -4.45 2.27
CA LEU A 55 -4.14 -3.66 1.34
C LEU A 55 -5.04 -3.10 0.23
N VAL A 56 -5.27 -1.80 0.23
CA VAL A 56 -6.14 -1.11 -0.74
C VAL A 56 -5.45 -0.95 -2.09
N LEU A 57 -4.20 -0.50 -2.05
CA LEU A 57 -3.42 -0.18 -3.24
C LEU A 57 -1.96 -0.57 -3.02
N VAL A 58 -1.33 -1.10 -4.05
CA VAL A 58 0.11 -1.41 -4.04
C VAL A 58 0.66 -1.31 -5.45
N PHE A 59 1.81 -0.66 -5.60
CA PHE A 59 2.46 -0.48 -6.89
C PHE A 59 3.96 -0.24 -6.74
N PRO A 60 4.77 -0.70 -7.72
CA PRO A 60 6.18 -0.38 -7.77
C PRO A 60 6.39 1.06 -8.24
N ILE A 61 7.47 1.68 -7.79
CA ILE A 61 7.99 2.94 -8.32
C ILE A 61 9.21 2.63 -9.19
N ASN A 62 9.12 3.02 -10.47
CA ASN A 62 10.15 2.77 -11.48
C ASN A 62 10.65 4.08 -12.10
N ASP A 63 10.93 5.08 -11.27
CA ASP A 63 11.36 6.43 -11.68
C ASP A 63 12.88 6.68 -11.52
N GLY A 64 13.63 5.67 -11.07
CA GLY A 64 15.07 5.77 -10.84
C GLY A 64 15.44 6.28 -9.44
N THR A 65 14.50 6.67 -8.60
CA THR A 65 14.75 7.10 -7.21
C THR A 65 15.01 5.92 -6.26
N GLU A 66 15.36 6.19 -5.00
CA GLU A 66 15.51 5.15 -3.98
C GLU A 66 14.18 4.53 -3.51
N THR A 67 13.04 5.02 -4.00
CA THR A 67 11.73 4.46 -3.68
C THR A 67 11.50 3.20 -4.51
N ALA A 68 11.13 2.11 -3.86
CA ALA A 68 10.83 0.83 -4.50
C ALA A 68 9.34 0.67 -4.83
N GLY A 69 8.47 1.21 -3.97
CA GLY A 69 7.03 1.03 -4.11
C GLY A 69 6.25 1.72 -2.99
N ILE A 70 4.94 1.78 -3.17
CA ILE A 70 4.00 2.30 -2.18
C ILE A 70 2.91 1.26 -1.93
N GLY A 71 2.54 1.08 -0.67
CA GLY A 71 1.37 0.33 -0.23
C GLY A 71 0.44 1.19 0.61
N ILE A 72 -0.86 1.12 0.37
CA ILE A 72 -1.90 1.81 1.15
C ILE A 72 -2.73 0.75 1.87
N PHE A 73 -2.67 0.74 3.19
CA PHE A 73 -3.32 -0.24 4.04
C PHE A 73 -4.57 0.34 4.70
N ASN A 74 -5.62 -0.47 4.78
CA ASN A 74 -6.87 -0.16 5.49
C ASN A 74 -6.81 -0.59 6.97
N VAL A 75 -5.65 -0.43 7.59
CA VAL A 75 -5.39 -0.74 9.00
C VAL A 75 -4.46 0.34 9.58
N ASP A 76 -4.42 0.43 10.91
CA ASP A 76 -3.56 1.38 11.61
C ASP A 76 -2.06 1.04 11.45
N VAL A 77 -1.20 1.93 11.95
CA VAL A 77 0.26 1.83 11.80
C VAL A 77 0.83 0.59 12.49
N GLU A 78 0.32 0.21 13.66
CA GLU A 78 0.82 -0.94 14.41
C GLU A 78 0.47 -2.26 13.73
N GLN A 79 -0.77 -2.39 13.27
CA GLN A 79 -1.20 -3.54 12.47
C GLN A 79 -0.46 -3.60 11.14
N THR A 80 -0.26 -2.45 10.48
CA THR A 80 0.55 -2.39 9.25
C THR A 80 1.97 -2.86 9.51
N ARG A 81 2.59 -2.46 10.62
CA ARG A 81 3.94 -2.90 10.99
C ARG A 81 4.01 -4.42 11.15
N LEU A 82 3.03 -5.03 11.82
CA LEU A 82 2.94 -6.50 11.96
C LEU A 82 2.73 -7.22 10.63
N LEU A 83 2.04 -6.61 9.65
CA LEU A 83 1.88 -7.20 8.32
C LEU A 83 3.17 -7.14 7.48
N MET A 84 4.02 -6.15 7.77
CA MET A 84 5.25 -5.84 7.05
C MET A 84 6.51 -6.54 7.62
N ASP A 85 6.45 -7.00 8.87
CA ASP A 85 7.45 -7.88 9.50
C ASP A 85 7.45 -9.29 8.84
#